data_AF-A0A9D7RJX2-F1
#
_entry.id   AF-A0A9D7RJX2-F1
#
_cell.length_a   1.000
_cell.length_b   1.000
_cell.length_c   1.000
_cell.angle_alpha   90.00
_cell.angle_beta   90.00
_cell.angle_gamma   90.00
#
_symmetry.space_group_name_H-M   'P 1'
#
loop_
_entity.id
_entity.type
_entity.pdbx_description
1 polymer ?
#
loop_
_entity_poly.entity_id
_entity_poly.type
_entity_poly.pdbx_seq_one_letter_code
_entity_poly.pdbx_strand_id
1 'polypeptide(L)'
;MQIQDFLSRSGVELLYPVDSDYKPAYIPEHLFQRYDYAIRSNKEAVEIRILFLPDMGNAPHAQVNSYRMALHIGDNETNTSFTARELTERELTEVFNADWGRVYILKPKASFSMQQHCRFLVLHKENKGMVCVFYLFDKPSAAIDQRLHLLKYQ
;
A
#
# COMPACT_ATOMS: atom_id res chain seq x y z
N MET A 1 -17.94 -5.12 -2.86
CA MET A 1 -17.12 -6.31 -3.16
C MET A 1 -16.45 -6.73 -1.86
N GLN A 2 -16.68 -7.94 -1.38
CA GLN A 2 -16.04 -8.41 -0.13
C GLN A 2 -14.56 -8.67 -0.43
N ILE A 3 -13.65 -8.30 0.49
CA ILE A 3 -12.20 -8.44 0.33
C ILE A 3 -11.77 -9.85 -0.13
N GLN A 4 -12.50 -10.89 0.28
CA GLN A 4 -12.22 -12.28 -0.08
C GLN A 4 -12.36 -12.57 -1.59
N ASP A 5 -13.29 -11.91 -2.28
CA ASP A 5 -13.43 -12.05 -3.73
C ASP A 5 -12.22 -11.46 -4.47
N PHE A 6 -11.63 -10.40 -3.93
CA PHE A 6 -10.41 -9.85 -4.51
C PHE A 6 -9.20 -10.73 -4.20
N LEU A 7 -9.02 -11.16 -2.95
CA LEU A 7 -7.88 -12.01 -2.55
C LEU A 7 -7.87 -13.32 -3.35
N SER A 8 -9.04 -13.95 -3.55
CA SER A 8 -9.16 -15.17 -4.36
C SER A 8 -8.81 -14.96 -5.83
N ARG A 9 -9.20 -13.83 -6.45
CA ARG A 9 -8.93 -13.54 -7.87
C ARG A 9 -7.51 -13.06 -8.14
N SER A 10 -6.95 -12.27 -7.23
CA SER A 10 -5.62 -11.67 -7.36
C SER A 10 -4.48 -12.62 -6.99
N GLY A 11 -4.78 -13.73 -6.32
CA GLY A 11 -3.74 -14.60 -5.76
C GLY A 11 -2.88 -13.88 -4.72
N VAL A 12 -3.43 -12.86 -4.05
CA VAL A 12 -2.74 -12.16 -2.97
C VAL A 12 -3.15 -12.79 -1.65
N GLU A 13 -2.17 -13.18 -0.87
CA GLU A 13 -2.37 -13.60 0.51
C GLU A 13 -2.15 -12.42 1.44
N LEU A 14 -3.14 -12.13 2.28
CA LEU A 14 -3.02 -11.12 3.33
C LEU A 14 -2.60 -11.80 4.64
N LEU A 15 -1.36 -11.57 5.05
CA LEU A 15 -0.78 -12.07 6.28
C LEU A 15 -1.23 -11.18 7.43
N TYR A 16 -2.44 -11.42 7.94
CA TYR A 16 -2.97 -10.64 9.05
C TYR A 16 -2.07 -10.81 10.29
N PRO A 17 -1.64 -9.72 10.92
CA PRO A 17 -0.76 -9.80 12.08
C PRO A 17 -1.57 -10.32 13.28
N VAL A 18 -1.42 -11.62 13.57
CA VAL A 18 -2.19 -12.37 14.57
C VAL A 18 -2.00 -11.83 16.00
N ASP A 19 -0.85 -11.23 16.27
CA ASP A 19 -0.45 -10.71 17.59
C ASP A 19 -0.76 -9.22 17.79
N SER A 20 -1.57 -8.62 16.93
CA SER A 20 -1.72 -7.17 16.86
C SER A 20 -3.17 -6.69 17.01
N ASP A 21 -3.35 -5.49 17.57
CA ASP A 21 -4.64 -4.88 17.86
C ASP A 21 -5.30 -4.23 16.63
N TYR A 22 -4.94 -4.67 15.42
CA TYR A 22 -5.43 -4.09 14.17
C TYR A 22 -6.90 -4.42 13.97
N LYS A 23 -7.70 -3.37 13.86
CA LYS A 23 -9.14 -3.46 13.59
C LYS A 23 -9.45 -2.91 12.20
N PRO A 24 -10.47 -3.44 11.50
CA PRO A 24 -10.98 -2.81 10.30
C PRO A 24 -11.29 -1.33 10.54
N ALA A 25 -10.84 -0.46 9.63
CA ALA A 25 -11.11 0.96 9.67
C ALA A 25 -12.29 1.30 8.74
N TYR A 26 -13.04 2.34 9.09
CA TYR A 26 -14.13 2.85 8.25
C TYR A 26 -13.58 3.39 6.93
N ILE A 27 -14.27 3.07 5.83
CA ILE A 27 -13.96 3.56 4.49
C ILE A 27 -15.05 4.58 4.10
N PRO A 28 -14.73 5.87 3.98
CA PRO A 28 -15.68 6.88 3.51
C PRO A 28 -16.19 6.58 2.10
N GLU A 29 -17.45 6.94 1.82
CA GLU A 29 -18.05 6.79 0.48
C GLU A 29 -17.36 7.65 -0.59
N HIS A 30 -16.94 8.86 -0.21
CA HIS A 30 -16.25 9.79 -1.08
C HIS A 30 -14.76 9.84 -0.72
N LEU A 31 -13.95 9.17 -1.54
CA LEU A 31 -12.51 9.09 -1.35
C LEU A 31 -11.79 10.01 -2.32
N PHE A 32 -10.81 10.76 -1.82
CA PHE A 32 -9.84 11.47 -2.66
C PHE A 32 -9.06 10.50 -3.56
N GLN A 33 -8.54 9.43 -2.95
CA GLN A 33 -7.91 8.30 -3.63
C GLN A 33 -8.60 7.02 -3.15
N ARG A 34 -9.09 6.20 -4.09
CA ARG A 34 -9.76 4.93 -3.77
C ARG A 34 -8.79 3.97 -3.06
N TYR A 35 -9.33 3.23 -2.11
CA TYR A 35 -8.76 2.01 -1.52
C TYR A 35 -9.91 1.06 -1.19
N ASP A 36 -9.64 -0.24 -1.22
CA ASP A 36 -10.65 -1.29 -1.09
C ASP A 36 -10.72 -1.87 0.32
N TYR A 37 -9.64 -1.70 1.10
CA TYR A 37 -9.58 -2.14 2.49
C TYR A 37 -8.75 -1.20 3.35
N ALA A 38 -9.09 -1.13 4.64
CA ALA A 38 -8.33 -0.36 5.61
C ALA A 38 -8.35 -1.03 6.99
N ILE A 39 -7.20 -1.00 7.67
CA ILE A 39 -7.04 -1.47 9.05
C ILE A 39 -6.26 -0.43 9.86
N ARG A 40 -6.49 -0.38 11.16
CA ARG A 40 -5.81 0.56 12.05
C ARG A 40 -5.44 -0.09 13.37
N SER A 41 -4.25 0.22 13.86
CA SER A 41 -3.84 -0.01 15.24
C SER A 41 -3.75 1.33 15.96
N ASN A 42 -4.49 1.46 17.07
CA ASN A 42 -4.39 2.63 17.93
C ASN A 42 -3.14 2.56 18.81
N LYS A 43 -2.73 1.35 19.23
CA LYS A 43 -1.52 1.14 20.03
C LYS A 43 -0.25 1.50 19.26
N GLU A 44 -0.18 1.08 18.00
CA GLU A 44 0.97 1.36 17.13
C GLU A 44 0.85 2.71 16.41
N ALA A 45 -0.32 3.36 16.49
CA ALA A 45 -0.65 4.62 15.80
C ALA A 45 -0.43 4.56 14.28
N VAL A 46 -0.75 3.40 13.68
CA VAL A 46 -0.60 3.13 12.25
C VAL A 46 -1.96 2.82 11.63
N GLU A 47 -2.23 3.42 10.48
CA GLU A 47 -3.34 3.07 9.60
C GLU A 47 -2.78 2.51 8.30
N ILE A 48 -3.36 1.41 7.82
CA ILE A 48 -2.93 0.72 6.61
C ILE A 48 -4.11 0.65 5.67
N ARG A 49 -3.94 1.20 4.48
CA ARG A 49 -4.95 1.17 3.42
C ARG A 49 -4.43 0.36 2.25
N ILE A 50 -5.30 -0.42 1.64
CA ILE A 50 -4.94 -1.34 0.57
C ILE A 50 -5.86 -1.08 -0.61
N LEU A 51 -5.25 -0.78 -1.75
CA LEU A 51 -5.90 -0.68 -3.04
C LEU A 51 -5.46 -1.85 -3.91
N PHE A 52 -6.44 -2.42 -4.57
CA PHE A 52 -6.32 -3.63 -5.34
C PHE A 52 -6.69 -3.33 -6.79
N LEU A 53 -5.75 -3.59 -7.70
CA LEU A 53 -5.87 -3.27 -9.12
C LEU A 53 -5.63 -4.55 -9.93
N PRO A 54 -6.69 -5.32 -10.22
CA PRO A 54 -6.54 -6.57 -10.96
C PRO A 54 -6.03 -6.29 -12.37
N ASP A 55 -5.31 -7.25 -12.94
CA ASP A 55 -4.94 -7.19 -14.35
C ASP A 55 -6.19 -7.35 -15.23
N MET A 56 -6.47 -6.33 -16.04
CA MET A 56 -7.59 -6.29 -16.98
C MET A 56 -7.11 -6.36 -18.44
N GLY A 57 -5.83 -6.69 -18.67
CA GLY A 57 -5.23 -6.84 -20.01
C GLY A 57 -4.84 -5.53 -20.71
N ASN A 58 -5.23 -4.37 -20.16
CA ASN A 58 -4.94 -3.03 -20.71
C ASN A 58 -4.34 -2.08 -19.65
N ALA A 59 -3.74 -2.62 -18.58
CA ALA A 59 -3.21 -1.80 -17.50
C ALA A 59 -1.98 -0.99 -17.99
N PRO A 60 -1.92 0.34 -17.75
CA PRO A 60 -0.70 1.10 -18.00
C PRO A 60 0.47 0.51 -17.18
N HIS A 61 1.69 0.68 -17.68
CA HIS A 61 2.91 0.15 -17.07
C HIS A 61 2.94 0.43 -15.56
N ALA A 62 3.15 -0.60 -14.73
CA ALA A 62 3.04 -0.51 -13.26
C ALA A 62 3.87 0.64 -12.67
N GLN A 63 5.06 0.86 -13.22
CA GLN A 63 5.99 1.95 -12.86
C GLN A 63 5.38 3.36 -13.07
N VAL A 64 4.64 3.57 -14.16
CA VAL A 64 4.02 4.86 -14.48
C VAL A 64 2.81 5.09 -13.57
N ASN A 65 1.98 4.07 -13.39
CA ASN A 65 0.81 4.15 -12.52
C ASN A 65 1.19 4.39 -11.06
N SER A 66 2.20 3.67 -10.55
CA SER A 66 2.68 3.83 -9.19
C SER A 66 3.22 5.24 -8.96
N TYR A 67 3.98 5.78 -9.90
CA TYR A 67 4.56 7.12 -9.77
C TYR A 67 3.48 8.21 -9.85
N ARG A 68 2.54 8.10 -10.78
CA ARG A 68 1.38 9.01 -10.86
C ARG A 68 0.56 9.00 -9.57
N MET A 69 0.34 7.82 -8.99
CA MET A 69 -0.38 7.68 -7.73
C MET A 69 0.38 8.30 -6.57
N ALA A 70 1.69 8.07 -6.48
CA ALA A 70 2.54 8.68 -5.46
C ALA A 70 2.50 10.22 -5.52
N LEU A 71 2.57 10.80 -6.72
CA LEU A 71 2.42 12.25 -6.91
C LEU A 71 1.00 12.75 -6.60
N HIS A 72 -0.02 11.96 -6.92
CA HIS A 72 -1.41 12.31 -6.66
C HIS A 72 -1.71 12.39 -5.15
N ILE A 73 -1.22 11.43 -4.36
CA ILE A 73 -1.41 11.41 -2.91
C ILE A 73 -0.41 12.28 -2.15
N GLY A 74 0.75 12.56 -2.74
CA GLY A 74 1.81 13.36 -2.14
C GLY A 74 1.42 14.82 -2.01
N ASP A 75 1.84 15.45 -0.92
CA ASP A 75 1.68 16.88 -0.71
C ASP A 75 2.45 17.69 -1.79
N ASN A 76 1.91 18.85 -2.17
CA ASN A 76 2.47 19.71 -3.23
C ASN A 76 3.38 20.83 -2.69
N GLU A 77 3.55 20.92 -1.37
CA GLU A 77 4.36 21.98 -0.75
C GLU A 77 5.85 21.84 -1.10
N THR A 78 6.53 22.96 -1.33
CA THR A 78 7.91 23.02 -1.86
C THR A 78 9.00 22.48 -0.92
N ASN A 79 8.63 22.02 0.28
CA ASN A 79 9.57 21.54 1.31
C ASN A 79 9.26 20.13 1.83
N THR A 80 8.46 19.35 1.09
CA THR A 80 8.14 17.98 1.48
C THR A 80 9.11 16.99 0.86
N SER A 81 9.57 16.01 1.65
CA SER A 81 10.42 14.94 1.14
C SER A 81 9.60 13.95 0.32
N PHE A 82 10.13 13.60 -0.85
CA PHE A 82 9.65 12.51 -1.68
C PHE A 82 10.84 11.60 -2.00
N THR A 83 10.73 10.33 -1.63
CA THR A 83 11.75 9.33 -1.94
C THR A 83 11.09 8.15 -2.62
N ALA A 84 11.76 7.59 -3.63
CA ALA A 84 11.34 6.38 -4.31
C ALA A 84 12.51 5.39 -4.32
N ARG A 85 12.25 4.15 -3.92
CA ARG A 85 13.22 3.05 -3.91
C ARG A 85 12.60 1.82 -4.54
N GLU A 86 13.24 1.27 -5.55
CA GLU A 86 12.84 -0.04 -6.08
C GLU A 86 13.16 -1.15 -5.08
N LEU A 87 12.30 -2.17 -5.05
CA LEU A 87 12.58 -3.36 -4.27
C LEU A 87 13.73 -4.14 -4.91
N THR A 88 14.58 -4.71 -4.08
CA THR A 88 15.64 -5.61 -4.51
C THR A 88 15.04 -6.92 -5.02
N GLU A 89 15.76 -7.63 -5.88
CA GLU A 89 15.36 -8.96 -6.38
C GLU A 89 15.07 -9.93 -5.22
N ARG A 90 15.84 -9.83 -4.13
CA ARG A 90 15.62 -10.62 -2.92
C ARG A 90 14.30 -10.29 -2.23
N GLU A 91 13.96 -9.02 -2.07
CA GLU A 91 12.65 -8.60 -1.53
C GLU A 91 11.51 -9.10 -2.44
N LEU A 92 11.68 -9.00 -3.76
CA LEU A 92 10.66 -9.43 -4.72
C LEU A 92 10.41 -10.93 -4.68
N THR A 93 11.46 -11.75 -4.63
CA THR A 93 11.36 -13.21 -4.73
C THR A 93 11.13 -13.90 -3.39
N GLU A 94 11.90 -13.56 -2.34
CA GLU A 94 11.85 -14.28 -1.06
C GLU A 94 10.71 -13.84 -0.15
N VAL A 95 10.23 -12.60 -0.32
CA VAL A 95 9.27 -11.97 0.61
C VAL A 95 7.91 -11.79 -0.06
N PHE A 96 7.88 -11.16 -1.23
CA PHE A 96 6.64 -10.71 -1.85
C PHE A 96 6.12 -11.63 -2.97
N ASN A 97 6.97 -12.51 -3.50
CA ASN A 97 6.70 -13.33 -4.69
C ASN A 97 6.13 -12.51 -5.86
N ALA A 98 6.67 -11.30 -6.05
CA ALA A 98 6.22 -10.32 -7.04
C ALA A 98 7.27 -10.15 -8.15
N ASP A 99 6.84 -9.76 -9.35
CA ASP A 99 7.75 -9.55 -10.48
C ASP A 99 8.35 -8.15 -10.48
N TRP A 100 7.66 -7.19 -9.87
CA TRP A 100 8.14 -5.83 -9.73
C TRP A 100 7.55 -5.16 -8.49
N GLY A 101 8.28 -4.19 -7.92
CA GLY A 101 7.77 -3.42 -6.81
C GLY A 101 8.63 -2.23 -6.43
N ARG A 102 8.02 -1.27 -5.76
CA ARG A 102 8.64 -0.01 -5.36
C ARG A 102 8.02 0.51 -4.07
N VAL A 103 8.85 1.16 -3.26
CA VAL A 103 8.41 1.88 -2.06
C VAL A 103 8.63 3.37 -2.27
N TYR A 104 7.61 4.15 -1.95
CA TYR A 104 7.66 5.59 -1.86
C TYR A 104 7.57 6.03 -0.40
N ILE A 105 8.29 7.08 -0.04
CA ILE A 105 8.14 7.77 1.25
C ILE A 105 7.80 9.22 0.94
N LEU A 106 6.66 9.66 1.44
CA LEU A 106 6.10 10.99 1.16
C LEU A 106 5.24 11.48 2.33
N LYS A 107 5.01 12.80 2.39
CA LYS A 107 3.93 13.39 3.18
C LYS A 107 2.63 13.32 2.37
N PRO A 108 1.54 12.70 2.87
CA PRO A 108 0.28 12.66 2.14
C PRO A 108 -0.44 14.01 2.22
N LYS A 109 -1.29 14.31 1.23
CA LYS A 109 -2.25 15.43 1.31
C LYS A 109 -3.25 15.18 2.43
N ALA A 110 -3.69 16.26 3.10
CA ALA A 110 -4.74 16.21 4.11
C ALA A 110 -6.07 15.60 3.60
N SER A 111 -6.36 15.78 2.30
CA SER A 111 -7.52 15.15 1.64
C SER A 111 -7.44 13.63 1.57
N PHE A 112 -6.24 13.08 1.61
CA PHE A 112 -6.02 11.64 1.71
C PHE A 112 -5.93 11.20 3.17
N SER A 113 -5.07 11.82 3.97
CA SER A 113 -4.76 11.39 5.33
C SER A 113 -4.27 12.57 6.17
N MET A 114 -4.63 12.58 7.45
CA MET A 114 -4.17 13.59 8.42
C MET A 114 -2.79 13.26 9.01
N GLN A 115 -2.27 12.06 8.74
CA GLN A 115 -0.97 11.60 9.21
C GLN A 115 0.17 12.28 8.44
N GLN A 116 1.29 12.54 9.12
CA GLN A 116 2.42 13.28 8.52
C GLN A 116 3.25 12.46 7.54
N HIS A 117 3.21 11.13 7.61
CA HIS A 117 4.02 10.26 6.78
C HIS A 117 3.19 9.15 6.14
N CYS A 118 3.53 8.87 4.89
CA CYS A 118 3.04 7.74 4.14
C CYS A 118 4.23 6.97 3.57
N ARG A 119 4.35 5.70 3.94
CA ARG A 119 5.16 4.73 3.20
C ARG A 119 4.22 4.00 2.24
N PHE A 120 4.41 4.18 0.95
CA PHE A 120 3.55 3.64 -0.10
C PHE A 120 4.28 2.52 -0.84
N LEU A 121 3.87 1.28 -0.59
CA LEU A 121 4.39 0.08 -1.24
C LEU A 121 3.51 -0.27 -2.44
N VAL A 122 4.13 -0.50 -3.60
CA VAL A 122 3.47 -1.05 -4.78
C VAL A 122 4.15 -2.35 -5.17
N LEU A 123 3.34 -3.37 -5.40
CA LEU A 123 3.79 -4.66 -5.92
C LEU A 123 2.97 -5.00 -7.17
N HIS A 124 3.62 -5.59 -8.15
CA HIS A 124 3.02 -6.06 -9.38
C HIS A 124 3.42 -7.51 -9.63
N LYS A 125 2.45 -8.32 -10.08
CA LYS A 125 2.69 -9.67 -10.59
C LYS A 125 1.95 -9.84 -11.93
N GLU A 126 2.67 -10.33 -12.92
CA GLU A 126 2.18 -10.58 -14.27
C GLU A 126 0.95 -11.50 -14.21
N ASN A 127 -0.08 -11.16 -14.99
CA ASN A 127 -1.39 -11.84 -15.03
C ASN A 127 -2.20 -11.81 -13.72
N LYS A 128 -1.74 -11.08 -12.69
CA LYS A 128 -2.46 -10.89 -11.41
C LYS A 128 -2.85 -9.44 -11.17
N GLY A 129 -1.96 -8.50 -11.51
CA GLY A 129 -2.19 -7.06 -11.42
C GLY A 129 -1.28 -6.38 -10.40
N MET A 130 -1.76 -5.30 -9.79
CA MET A 130 -1.05 -4.52 -8.78
C MET A 130 -1.76 -4.49 -7.43
N VAL A 131 -0.96 -4.44 -6.38
CA VAL A 131 -1.40 -4.11 -5.03
C VAL A 131 -0.67 -2.87 -4.55
N CYS A 132 -1.43 -1.94 -4.00
CA CYS A 132 -0.99 -0.66 -3.48
C CYS A 132 -1.28 -0.62 -1.98
N VAL A 133 -0.24 -0.49 -1.15
CA VAL A 133 -0.36 -0.45 0.32
C VAL A 133 0.15 0.89 0.83
N PHE A 134 -0.70 1.61 1.52
CA PHE A 134 -0.38 2.89 2.15
C PHE A 134 -0.27 2.69 3.65
N TYR A 135 0.95 2.76 4.18
CA TYR A 135 1.22 2.78 5.63
C TYR A 135 1.26 4.24 6.08
N LEU A 136 0.27 4.66 6.87
CA LEU A 136 0.05 6.04 7.30
C LEU A 136 0.33 6.17 8.80
N PHE A 137 1.22 7.09 9.17
CA PHE A 137 1.71 7.25 10.53
C PHE A 137 2.30 8.64 10.78
N ASP A 138 2.37 9.06 12.05
CA ASP A 138 3.02 10.32 12.45
C ASP A 138 4.45 10.12 12.95
N LYS A 139 4.76 8.95 13.52
CA LYS A 139 6.08 8.62 14.04
C LYS A 139 6.54 7.26 13.49
N PRO A 140 7.76 7.15 12.94
CA PRO A 140 8.32 5.87 12.56
C PRO A 140 8.35 4.92 13.76
N SER A 141 8.02 3.65 13.54
CA SER A 141 8.03 2.61 14.55
C SER A 141 8.52 1.30 13.92
N ALA A 142 9.12 0.43 14.73
CA ALA A 142 9.57 -0.89 14.28
C ALA A 142 8.41 -1.73 13.71
N ALA A 143 7.18 -1.44 14.13
CA ALA A 143 6.00 -2.07 13.55
C ALA A 143 5.87 -1.79 12.06
N ILE A 144 6.18 -0.59 11.58
CA ILE A 144 6.08 -0.28 10.14
C ILE A 144 7.04 -1.13 9.31
N ASP A 145 8.24 -1.41 9.83
CA ASP A 145 9.22 -2.28 9.16
C ASP A 145 8.80 -3.75 9.21
N GLN A 146 8.27 -4.21 10.34
CA GLN A 146 7.78 -5.60 10.48
C GLN A 146 6.50 -5.85 9.67
N ARG A 147 5.70 -4.81 9.43
CA ARG A 147 4.43 -4.88 8.69
C ARG A 147 4.60 -4.64 7.19
N LEU A 148 5.83 -4.44 6.70
CA LEU A 148 6.05 -4.34 5.25
C LEU A 148 5.54 -5.58 4.49
N HIS A 149 5.51 -6.72 5.18
CA HIS A 149 5.21 -8.05 4.66
C HIS A 149 3.77 -8.49 4.95
N LEU A 150 2.84 -7.54 5.10
CA LEU A 150 1.42 -7.85 5.32
C LEU A 150 0.77 -8.60 4.16
N LEU A 151 1.41 -8.63 3.01
CA LEU A 151 0.92 -9.37 1.86
C LEU A 151 2.06 -9.90 1.01
N LYS A 152 1.74 -10.96 0.29
CA LYS A 152 2.57 -11.56 -0.75
C LYS A 152 1.65 -12.14 -1.83
N TYR A 153 2.17 -12.29 -3.04
CA TYR A 153 1.48 -13.11 -4.03
C TYR A 153 1.70 -14.60 -3.74
N GLN A 154 0.70 -15.41 -4.08
CA GLN A 154 0.80 -16.87 -4.16
C GLN A 154 1.33 -17.29 -5.53
#